data_AF-A0A6H9HA33-F1
#
_entry.id   AF-A0A6H9HA33-F1
#
_cell.length_a   1.000
_cell.length_b   1.000
_cell.length_c   1.000
_cell.angle_alpha   90.00
_cell.angle_beta   90.00
_cell.angle_gamma   90.00
#
_symmetry.space_group_name_H-M   'P 1'
#
loop_
_entity.id
_entity.type
_entity.pdbx_description
1 polymer ?
#
loop_
_entity_poly.entity_id
_entity_poly.type
_entity_poly.pdbx_seq_one_letter_code
_entity_poly.pdbx_strand_id
1 'polypeptide(L)'
;MHYSLGLPGAPVWPVVSIVGALGQDLVGQDLAGQDPRSRSLTDRLALLHRRKRRAVRIVDVNCRDGAMLIHAAREARKLGFLSIECLGVDEDAELIDDARDRAHLVTDSAIGLDFEVAAPLARLQAEADFPADIVLYREAPGLSQAFRDALRRAGDVALGGTS
;
A
#
# COMPACT_ATOMS: atom_id res chain seq x y z
N MET A 1 33.14 -44.41 -47.92
CA MET A 1 33.21 -43.78 -46.59
C MET A 1 32.60 -42.39 -46.70
N HIS A 2 31.36 -42.22 -46.23
CA HIS A 2 30.66 -40.94 -46.17
C HIS A 2 30.74 -40.43 -44.73
N TYR A 3 31.29 -39.23 -44.51
CA TYR A 3 31.24 -38.55 -43.22
C TYR A 3 30.17 -37.46 -43.28
N SER A 4 29.10 -37.63 -42.49
CA SER A 4 28.09 -36.60 -42.24
C SER A 4 28.44 -35.86 -40.95
N LEU A 5 28.51 -34.54 -41.03
CA LEU A 5 28.65 -33.61 -39.90
C LEU A 5 27.30 -33.45 -39.19
N GLY A 6 27.23 -33.80 -37.92
CA GLY A 6 26.10 -33.50 -37.03
C GLY A 6 26.56 -32.64 -35.86
N LEU A 7 26.11 -31.38 -35.82
CA LEU A 7 26.20 -30.50 -34.65
C LEU A 7 25.09 -30.85 -33.65
N PRO A 8 25.37 -30.91 -32.33
CA PRO A 8 24.30 -30.83 -31.34
C PRO A 8 24.45 -29.63 -30.41
N GLY A 9 23.32 -28.97 -30.17
CA GLY A 9 23.01 -28.36 -28.87
C GLY A 9 23.02 -26.84 -28.81
N ALA A 10 21.93 -26.20 -29.25
CA ALA A 10 21.59 -24.86 -28.76
C ALA A 10 21.04 -24.95 -27.32
N PRO A 11 21.42 -24.05 -26.41
CA PRO A 11 20.89 -24.05 -25.05
C PRO A 11 19.46 -23.49 -25.03
N VAL A 12 18.52 -24.26 -24.45
CA VAL A 12 17.18 -23.81 -24.09
C VAL A 12 17.28 -22.86 -22.90
N TRP A 13 16.97 -21.59 -23.11
CA TRP A 13 16.75 -20.64 -22.01
C TRP A 13 15.32 -20.79 -21.50
N PRO A 14 15.07 -20.69 -20.19
CA PRO A 14 13.72 -20.71 -19.67
C PRO A 14 13.01 -19.42 -20.07
N VAL A 15 11.86 -19.56 -20.73
CA VAL A 15 10.93 -18.46 -20.94
C VAL A 15 10.24 -18.20 -19.60
N VAL A 16 10.68 -17.18 -18.88
CA VAL A 16 9.97 -16.72 -17.68
C VAL A 16 8.72 -15.99 -18.16
N SER A 17 7.55 -16.54 -17.85
CA SER A 17 6.25 -15.96 -18.19
C SER A 17 6.00 -14.68 -17.38
N ILE A 18 6.39 -13.53 -17.93
CA ILE A 18 6.20 -12.19 -17.33
C ILE A 18 4.72 -11.74 -17.33
N VAL A 19 3.83 -12.47 -18.01
CA VAL A 19 2.45 -12.04 -18.27
C VAL A 19 1.56 -12.07 -17.01
N GLY A 20 1.86 -12.90 -16.01
CA GLY A 20 1.01 -13.06 -14.82
C GLY A 20 1.12 -11.92 -13.81
N ALA A 21 2.34 -11.52 -13.45
CA ALA A 21 2.58 -10.54 -12.37
C ALA A 21 2.13 -9.11 -12.75
N LEU A 22 2.36 -8.70 -14.00
CA LEU A 22 1.95 -7.37 -14.49
C LEU A 22 0.42 -7.22 -14.57
N GLY A 23 -0.32 -8.30 -14.88
CA GLY A 23 -1.77 -8.26 -14.97
C GLY A 23 -2.46 -8.13 -13.61
N GLN A 24 -1.91 -8.76 -12.57
CA GLN A 24 -2.44 -8.70 -11.21
C GLN A 24 -2.23 -7.31 -10.57
N ASP A 25 -1.07 -6.68 -10.84
CA ASP A 25 -0.75 -5.33 -10.39
C ASP A 25 -1.70 -4.28 -10.97
N LEU A 26 -2.04 -4.39 -12.25
CA LEU A 26 -2.95 -3.45 -12.92
C LEU A 26 -4.40 -3.60 -12.44
N VAL A 27 -4.88 -4.83 -12.25
CA VAL A 27 -6.23 -5.10 -11.72
C VAL A 27 -6.34 -4.66 -10.26
N GLY A 28 -5.30 -4.90 -9.44
CA GLY A 28 -5.25 -4.42 -8.05
C GLY A 28 -5.22 -2.90 -7.94
N GLN A 29 -4.52 -2.20 -8.85
CA GLN A 29 -4.53 -0.73 -8.93
C GLN A 29 -5.90 -0.17 -9.31
N ASP A 30 -6.58 -0.78 -10.28
CA ASP A 30 -7.90 -0.31 -10.73
C ASP A 30 -8.97 -0.46 -9.63
N LEU A 31 -8.92 -1.55 -8.86
CA LEU A 31 -9.82 -1.76 -7.72
C LEU A 31 -9.51 -0.81 -6.55
N ALA A 32 -8.24 -0.52 -6.27
CA ALA A 32 -7.87 0.46 -5.24
C ALA A 32 -8.28 1.89 -5.64
N GLY A 33 -8.22 2.24 -6.92
CA GLY A 33 -8.73 3.50 -7.44
C GLY A 33 -10.23 3.68 -7.22
N GLN A 34 -10.99 2.59 -7.14
CA GLN A 34 -12.42 2.54 -6.89
C GLN A 34 -12.79 2.54 -5.39
N ASP A 35 -11.81 2.44 -4.48
CA ASP A 35 -12.05 2.53 -3.04
C ASP A 35 -12.69 3.91 -2.72
N PRO A 36 -13.78 3.96 -1.93
CA PRO A 36 -14.45 5.22 -1.58
C PRO A 36 -13.51 6.28 -0.98
N ARG A 37 -12.43 5.85 -0.32
CA ARG A 37 -11.42 6.74 0.28
C ARG A 37 -10.52 7.40 -0.75
N SER A 38 -10.38 6.84 -1.95
CA SER A 38 -9.43 7.27 -3.00
C SER A 38 -9.56 8.76 -3.32
N ARG A 39 -10.78 9.26 -3.50
CA ARG A 39 -11.01 10.69 -3.79
C ARG A 39 -10.57 11.59 -2.62
N SER A 40 -11.02 11.29 -1.41
CA SER A 40 -10.68 12.08 -0.21
C SER A 40 -9.18 12.06 0.08
N LEU A 41 -8.53 10.93 -0.18
CA LEU A 41 -7.09 10.78 -0.09
C LEU A 41 -6.37 11.70 -1.08
N THR A 42 -6.73 11.65 -2.37
CA THR A 42 -6.10 12.50 -3.39
C THR A 42 -6.27 13.99 -3.07
N ASP A 43 -7.47 14.38 -2.62
CA ASP A 43 -7.74 15.77 -2.20
C ASP A 43 -6.85 16.19 -1.02
N ARG A 44 -6.66 15.29 -0.04
CA ARG A 44 -5.82 15.53 1.13
C ARG A 44 -4.34 15.60 0.76
N LEU A 45 -3.84 14.70 -0.07
CA LEU A 45 -2.47 14.71 -0.55
C LEU A 45 -2.18 15.99 -1.34
N ALA A 46 -3.10 16.40 -2.22
CA ALA A 46 -2.97 17.65 -2.97
C ALA A 46 -2.94 18.87 -2.04
N LEU A 47 -3.76 18.88 -0.98
CA LEU A 47 -3.73 19.94 0.04
C LEU A 47 -2.37 20.00 0.76
N LEU A 48 -1.84 18.86 1.21
CA LEU A 48 -0.54 18.79 1.87
C LEU A 48 0.58 19.27 0.93
N HIS A 49 0.56 18.85 -0.33
CA HIS A 49 1.53 19.30 -1.33
C HIS A 49 1.46 20.80 -1.61
N ARG A 50 0.25 21.38 -1.73
CA ARG A 50 0.06 22.84 -1.88
C ARG A 50 0.62 23.62 -0.69
N ARG A 51 0.57 23.04 0.51
CA ARG A 51 1.22 23.56 1.74
C ARG A 51 2.73 23.32 1.77
N LYS A 52 3.34 22.93 0.65
CA LYS A 52 4.78 22.69 0.48
C LYS A 52 5.34 21.56 1.33
N ARG A 53 4.49 20.68 1.88
CA ARG A 53 4.96 19.41 2.45
C ARG A 53 5.60 18.58 1.33
N ARG A 54 6.81 18.06 1.60
CA ARG A 54 7.55 17.18 0.69
C ARG A 54 7.63 15.74 1.19
N ALA A 55 7.28 15.53 2.45
CA ALA A 55 7.15 14.22 3.07
C ALA A 55 5.73 14.00 3.58
N VAL A 56 5.28 12.74 3.52
CA VAL A 56 3.97 12.30 4.03
C VAL A 56 4.08 10.94 4.71
N ARG A 57 3.43 10.80 5.87
CA ARG A 57 3.25 9.53 6.58
C ARG A 57 1.79 9.08 6.50
N ILE A 58 1.54 7.86 6.03
CA ILE A 58 0.21 7.28 5.86
C ILE A 58 0.14 5.97 6.62
N VAL A 59 -0.86 5.83 7.50
CA VAL A 59 -1.11 4.58 8.23
C VAL A 59 -2.45 4.01 7.77
N ASP A 60 -2.52 2.73 7.39
CA ASP A 60 -3.78 2.06 7.06
C ASP A 60 -4.05 0.94 8.07
N VAL A 61 -5.12 1.07 8.84
CA VAL A 61 -5.53 0.05 9.81
C VAL A 61 -6.68 -0.79 9.25
N ASN A 62 -6.52 -2.11 9.34
CA ASN A 62 -7.24 -3.12 8.56
C ASN A 62 -6.91 -3.01 7.06
N CYS A 63 -5.61 -2.97 6.75
CA CYS A 63 -5.10 -2.72 5.40
C CYS A 63 -5.32 -3.88 4.42
N ARG A 64 -5.68 -5.08 4.91
CA ARG A 64 -5.79 -6.31 4.11
C ARG A 64 -4.53 -6.54 3.29
N ASP A 65 -4.67 -6.85 2.00
CA ASP A 65 -3.59 -7.07 1.03
C ASP A 65 -2.82 -5.79 0.65
N GLY A 66 -3.03 -4.68 1.38
CA GLY A 66 -2.28 -3.43 1.21
C GLY A 66 -2.57 -2.67 -0.07
N ALA A 67 -3.51 -3.12 -0.92
CA ALA A 67 -3.76 -2.52 -2.23
C ALA A 67 -4.07 -1.02 -2.15
N MET A 68 -4.90 -0.62 -1.20
CA MET A 68 -5.26 0.78 -0.99
C MET A 68 -4.07 1.63 -0.50
N LEU A 69 -3.26 1.11 0.43
CA LEU A 69 -2.08 1.82 0.94
C LEU A 69 -1.01 1.99 -0.14
N ILE A 70 -0.80 0.96 -0.98
CA ILE A 70 0.12 1.02 -2.12
C ILE A 70 -0.38 2.05 -3.16
N HIS A 71 -1.68 2.07 -3.44
CA HIS A 71 -2.30 3.10 -4.27
C HIS A 71 -2.05 4.50 -3.70
N ALA A 72 -2.24 4.67 -2.39
CA ALA A 72 -1.98 5.94 -1.72
C ALA A 72 -0.54 6.42 -1.85
N ALA A 73 0.43 5.52 -1.68
CA ALA A 73 1.83 5.82 -1.88
C ALA A 73 2.12 6.26 -3.33
N ARG A 74 1.56 5.55 -4.32
CA ARG A 74 1.69 5.88 -5.75
C ARG A 74 1.07 7.24 -6.07
N GLU A 75 -0.11 7.57 -5.53
CA GLU A 75 -0.74 8.88 -5.71
C GLU A 75 0.08 10.02 -5.07
N ALA A 76 0.61 9.81 -3.87
CA ALA A 76 1.52 10.76 -3.24
C ALA A 76 2.77 10.99 -4.12
N ARG A 77 3.34 9.91 -4.66
CA ARG A 77 4.51 10.01 -5.54
C ARG A 77 4.21 10.78 -6.83
N LYS A 78 3.07 10.53 -7.48
CA LYS A 78 2.60 11.25 -8.67
C LYS A 78 2.45 12.76 -8.39
N LEU A 79 2.02 13.13 -7.20
CA LEU A 79 1.93 14.53 -6.77
C LEU A 79 3.30 15.17 -6.45
N GLY A 80 4.39 14.39 -6.41
CA GLY A 80 5.75 14.90 -6.21
C GLY A 80 6.19 14.98 -4.74
N PHE A 81 5.63 14.15 -3.87
CA PHE A 81 6.26 13.86 -2.58
C PHE A 81 7.61 13.14 -2.80
N LEU A 82 8.58 13.44 -1.94
CA LEU A 82 9.97 12.97 -2.03
C LEU A 82 10.31 11.93 -0.95
N SER A 83 9.49 11.84 0.10
CA SER A 83 9.59 10.84 1.15
C SER A 83 8.17 10.45 1.55
N ILE A 84 7.81 9.19 1.33
CA ILE A 84 6.48 8.65 1.53
C ILE A 84 6.67 7.45 2.44
N GLU A 85 6.21 7.57 3.67
CA GLU A 85 6.27 6.49 4.64
C GLU A 85 4.88 5.91 4.82
N CYS A 86 4.74 4.62 4.57
CA CYS A 86 3.47 3.92 4.65
C CYS A 86 3.56 2.72 5.59
N LEU A 87 2.62 2.62 6.53
CA LEU A 87 2.48 1.47 7.42
C LEU A 87 1.08 0.88 7.32
N GLY A 88 1.00 -0.38 6.88
CA GLY A 88 -0.23 -1.16 6.86
C GLY A 88 -0.29 -2.10 8.05
N VAL A 89 -1.45 -2.18 8.69
CA VAL A 89 -1.69 -3.12 9.80
C VAL A 89 -2.99 -3.88 9.59
N ASP A 90 -2.94 -5.19 9.84
CA ASP A 90 -4.09 -6.07 9.87
C ASP A 90 -3.86 -7.19 10.90
N GLU A 91 -4.93 -7.85 11.35
CA GLU A 91 -4.82 -9.00 12.26
C GLU A 91 -4.64 -10.32 11.48
N ASP A 92 -4.98 -10.32 10.19
CA ASP A 92 -4.85 -11.48 9.31
C ASP A 92 -3.43 -11.58 8.74
N ALA A 93 -2.68 -12.60 9.18
CA ALA A 93 -1.30 -12.82 8.75
C ALA A 93 -1.18 -13.16 7.26
N GLU A 94 -2.15 -13.88 6.69
CA GLU A 94 -2.11 -14.25 5.26
C GLU A 94 -2.26 -13.00 4.39
N LEU A 95 -3.18 -12.10 4.75
CA LEU A 95 -3.35 -10.82 4.05
C LEU A 95 -2.13 -9.92 4.18
N ILE A 96 -1.44 -9.94 5.33
CA ILE A 96 -0.21 -9.18 5.52
C ILE A 96 0.94 -9.75 4.69
N ASP A 97 1.04 -11.07 4.56
CA ASP A 97 2.04 -11.68 3.68
C ASP A 97 1.78 -11.33 2.20
N ASP A 98 0.51 -11.37 1.76
CA ASP A 98 0.11 -10.87 0.43
C ASP A 98 0.47 -9.39 0.24
N ALA A 99 0.26 -8.56 1.26
CA ALA A 99 0.59 -7.14 1.22
C ALA A 99 2.10 -6.90 1.08
N ARG A 100 2.93 -7.68 1.79
CA ARG A 100 4.40 -7.63 1.68
C ARG A 100 4.87 -8.04 0.30
N ASP A 101 4.32 -9.12 -0.26
CA ASP A 101 4.64 -9.58 -1.61
C ASP A 101 4.33 -8.50 -2.65
N ARG A 102 3.20 -7.79 -2.51
CA ARG A 102 2.86 -6.64 -3.36
C ARG A 102 3.79 -5.45 -3.14
N ALA A 103 4.16 -5.18 -1.89
CA ALA A 103 5.07 -4.09 -1.54
C ALA A 103 6.45 -4.27 -2.19
N HIS A 104 6.94 -5.51 -2.28
CA HIS A 104 8.21 -5.83 -2.95
C HIS A 104 8.25 -5.47 -4.43
N LEU A 105 7.09 -5.35 -5.08
CA LEU A 105 6.99 -4.90 -6.48
C LEU A 105 7.11 -3.38 -6.63
N VAL A 106 7.04 -2.61 -5.53
CA VAL A 106 7.21 -1.16 -5.53
C VAL A 106 8.68 -0.82 -5.35
N THR A 107 9.33 -0.34 -6.41
CA THR A 107 10.79 -0.10 -6.46
C THR A 107 11.20 1.37 -6.38
N ASP A 108 10.25 2.30 -6.22
CA ASP A 108 10.57 3.74 -6.12
C ASP A 108 11.17 4.07 -4.75
N SER A 109 12.42 4.55 -4.75
CA SER A 109 13.18 4.88 -3.52
C SER A 109 12.53 5.95 -2.63
N ALA A 110 11.59 6.75 -3.16
CA ALA A 110 10.86 7.73 -2.36
C ALA A 110 9.73 7.09 -1.53
N ILE A 111 9.37 5.83 -1.78
CA ILE A 111 8.29 5.10 -1.12
C ILE A 111 8.88 4.04 -0.19
N GLY A 112 8.65 4.20 1.11
CA GLY A 112 8.79 3.16 2.12
C GLY A 112 7.43 2.55 2.43
N LEU A 113 7.35 1.22 2.42
CA LEU A 113 6.14 0.44 2.69
C LEU A 113 6.47 -0.65 3.70
N ASP A 114 5.84 -0.59 4.87
CA ASP A 114 5.94 -1.61 5.91
C ASP A 114 4.55 -2.18 6.23
N PHE A 115 4.52 -3.48 6.57
CA PHE A 115 3.29 -4.20 6.88
C PHE A 115 3.47 -5.09 8.11
N GLU A 116 2.60 -4.90 9.09
CA GLU A 116 2.68 -5.56 10.41
C GLU A 116 1.38 -6.33 10.73
N VAL A 117 1.53 -7.52 11.31
CA VAL A 117 0.42 -8.23 11.93
C VAL A 117 0.22 -7.66 13.33
N ALA A 118 -0.83 -6.87 13.54
CA ALA A 118 -1.12 -6.27 14.83
C ALA A 118 -2.59 -5.85 14.98
N ALA A 119 -3.03 -5.72 16.23
CA ALA A 119 -4.37 -5.24 16.54
C ALA A 119 -4.51 -3.75 16.15
N PRO A 120 -5.49 -3.37 15.30
CA PRO A 120 -5.72 -2.01 14.83
C PRO A 120 -5.79 -0.96 15.95
N LEU A 121 -6.52 -1.26 17.04
CA LEU A 121 -6.67 -0.31 18.14
C LEU A 121 -5.34 -0.05 18.85
N ALA A 122 -4.54 -1.09 19.07
CA ALA A 122 -3.24 -0.95 19.73
C ALA A 122 -2.28 -0.14 18.85
N ARG A 123 -2.28 -0.37 17.53
CA ARG A 123 -1.50 0.45 16.58
C ARG A 123 -1.90 1.91 16.63
N LEU A 124 -3.21 2.22 16.56
CA LEU A 124 -3.70 3.60 16.64
C LEU A 124 -3.30 4.28 17.95
N GLN A 125 -3.28 3.55 19.06
CA GLN A 125 -2.81 4.08 20.34
C GLN A 125 -1.31 4.40 20.31
N ALA A 126 -0.49 3.57 19.67
CA ALA A 126 0.94 3.82 19.51
C ALA A 126 1.25 5.03 18.61
N GLU A 127 0.44 5.28 17.57
CA GLU A 127 0.59 6.46 16.72
C GLU A 127 0.24 7.78 17.43
N ALA A 128 -0.37 7.76 18.62
CA ALA A 128 -0.77 8.98 19.31
C ALA A 128 0.41 9.87 19.72
N ASP A 129 1.59 9.27 19.95
CA ASP A 129 2.82 10.01 20.29
C ASP A 129 3.44 10.68 19.07
N PHE A 130 3.29 10.07 17.88
CA PHE A 130 3.80 10.57 16.61
C PHE A 130 2.74 10.42 15.50
N PRO A 131 1.73 11.30 15.47
CA PRO A 131 0.57 11.14 14.60
C PRO A 131 0.95 11.16 13.11
N ALA A 132 0.31 10.30 12.32
CA ALA A 132 0.45 10.27 10.87
C ALA A 132 -0.24 11.48 10.21
N ASP A 133 0.16 11.83 8.98
CA ASP A 133 -0.52 12.89 8.24
C ASP A 133 -1.92 12.46 7.78
N ILE A 134 -2.06 11.15 7.52
CA ILE A 134 -3.29 10.51 7.06
C ILE A 134 -3.39 9.13 7.70
N VAL A 135 -4.53 8.85 8.34
CA VAL A 135 -4.91 7.51 8.77
C VAL A 135 -6.04 7.03 7.87
N LEU A 136 -5.84 5.91 7.19
CA LEU A 136 -6.85 5.18 6.48
C LEU A 136 -7.42 4.12 7.41
N TYR A 137 -8.74 3.91 7.37
CA TYR A 137 -9.36 2.83 8.12
C TYR A 137 -10.60 2.32 7.40
N ARG A 138 -10.99 1.09 7.72
CA ARG A 138 -12.27 0.51 7.31
C ARG A 138 -13.37 0.97 8.25
N GLU A 139 -14.41 1.60 7.70
CA GLU A 139 -15.61 1.90 8.47
C GLU A 139 -16.40 0.62 8.72
N ALA A 140 -16.77 0.40 9.98
CA ALA A 140 -17.62 -0.69 10.40
C ALA A 140 -18.77 -0.16 11.26
N PRO A 141 -20.00 -0.68 11.12
CA PRO A 141 -21.07 -0.37 12.06
C PRO A 141 -20.63 -0.68 13.49
N GLY A 142 -20.88 0.25 14.42
CA GLY A 142 -20.60 0.02 15.83
C GLY A 142 -19.15 0.20 16.27
N LEU A 143 -18.32 0.94 15.52
CA LEU A 143 -16.98 1.34 16.01
C LEU A 143 -17.08 1.86 17.44
N SER A 144 -16.22 1.35 18.32
CA SER A 144 -16.22 1.72 19.73
C SER A 144 -15.80 3.18 19.90
N GLN A 145 -16.20 3.79 21.02
CA GLN A 145 -15.75 5.15 21.33
C GLN A 145 -14.23 5.21 21.47
N ALA A 146 -13.62 4.18 22.09
CA ALA A 146 -12.17 4.08 22.22
C ALA A 146 -11.45 4.07 20.86
N PHE A 147 -12.01 3.38 19.86
CA PHE A 147 -11.46 3.37 18.51
C PHE A 147 -11.56 4.74 17.83
N ARG A 148 -12.71 5.41 17.95
CA ARG A 148 -12.89 6.77 17.43
C ARG A 148 -11.92 7.76 18.09
N ASP A 149 -11.70 7.65 19.39
CA ASP A 149 -10.78 8.51 20.12
C ASP A 149 -9.32 8.23 19.72
N ALA A 150 -8.97 6.96 19.50
CA ALA A 150 -7.65 6.58 19.01
C ALA A 150 -7.40 7.12 17.59
N LEU A 151 -8.35 6.98 16.66
CA LEU A 151 -8.25 7.54 15.30
C LEU A 151 -7.95 9.04 15.29
N ARG A 152 -8.64 9.82 16.15
CA ARG A 152 -8.44 11.28 16.24
C ARG A 152 -7.05 11.67 16.74
N ARG A 153 -6.39 10.81 17.50
CA ARG A 153 -5.04 11.04 18.02
C ARG A 153 -3.96 10.49 17.11
N ALA A 154 -4.25 9.41 16.38
CA ALA A 154 -3.30 8.70 15.54
C ALA A 154 -2.91 9.46 14.25
N GLY A 155 -3.67 10.48 13.84
CA GLY A 155 -3.26 11.31 12.71
C GLY A 155 -4.03 12.60 12.54
N ASP A 156 -3.50 13.48 11.70
CA ASP A 156 -4.07 14.80 11.39
C ASP A 156 -5.46 14.69 10.75
N VAL A 157 -5.67 13.64 9.94
CA VAL A 157 -6.92 13.32 9.27
C VAL A 157 -7.11 11.81 9.23
N ALA A 158 -8.31 11.35 9.58
CA ALA A 158 -8.74 9.97 9.40
C ALA A 158 -9.74 9.87 8.24
N LEU A 159 -9.51 8.95 7.30
CA LEU A 159 -10.34 8.70 6.13
C LEU A 159 -10.92 7.28 6.19
N GLY A 160 -12.24 7.22 6.34
CA GLY A 160 -12.98 5.96 6.45
C GLY A 160 -13.52 5.50 5.10
N GLY A 161 -13.54 4.18 4.89
CA GLY A 161 -14.13 3.55 3.71
C GLY A 161 -15.03 2.40 4.09
N THR A 162 -16.25 2.38 3.56
CA THR A 162 -17.15 1.22 3.62
C THR A 162 -16.78 0.30 2.46
N SER A 163 -16.48 -0.98 2.73
CA SER A 163 -16.42 -2.00 1.68
C SER A 163 -17.81 -2.31 1.13
#